data_AF-A0A8K0C9U0-F1
#
_entry.id   AF-A0A8K0C9U0-F1
#
_cell.length_a   1.000
_cell.length_b   1.000
_cell.length_c   1.000
_cell.angle_alpha   90.00
_cell.angle_beta   90.00
_cell.angle_gamma   90.00
#
_symmetry.space_group_name_H-M   'P 1'
#
loop_
_entity.id
_entity.type
_entity.pdbx_description
1 polymer ?
#
loop_
_entity_poly.entity_id
_entity_poly.type
_entity_poly.pdbx_seq_one_letter_code
_entity_poly.pdbx_strand_id
1 'polypeptide(L)'
;MDRLLCACVVLAATIAGIVAVRDSSCPRICATQGYGDPVCGTDGIIYPNICELRKKTCGKGVKLSPDPNLCMRSAGSKCEHRCGNEKDPVCGTDGRTYLNRCMLQVEIC
;
A
#
# COMPACT_ATOMS: atom_id res chain seq x y z
N MET A 1 -11.94 27.76 58.90
CA MET A 1 -13.28 27.19 59.13
C MET A 1 -14.19 28.24 58.53
N ASP A 2 -14.68 28.16 57.29
CA ASP A 2 -15.22 27.02 56.52
C ASP A 2 -15.07 27.34 55.02
N ARG A 3 -14.40 26.57 54.14
CA ARG A 3 -14.73 25.24 53.60
C ARG A 3 -16.20 25.05 53.22
N LEU A 4 -16.69 25.77 52.20
CA LEU A 4 -17.57 25.21 51.15
C LEU A 4 -17.87 26.28 50.08
N LEU A 5 -17.85 25.86 48.81
CA LEU A 5 -18.26 26.61 47.60
C LEU A 5 -17.31 27.73 47.09
N CYS A 6 -16.08 27.36 46.74
CA CYS A 6 -15.39 27.99 45.61
C CYS A 6 -15.82 27.26 44.33
N ALA A 7 -17.08 27.45 43.92
CA ALA A 7 -17.72 26.73 42.83
C ALA A 7 -17.98 27.62 41.61
N CYS A 8 -17.04 28.49 41.22
CA CYS A 8 -17.12 29.23 39.97
C CYS A 8 -15.70 29.59 39.51
N VAL A 9 -15.27 29.13 38.33
CA VAL A 9 -14.02 29.53 37.65
C VAL A 9 -12.77 28.75 38.06
N VAL A 10 -12.79 27.43 37.87
CA VAL A 10 -11.61 26.75 37.31
C VAL A 10 -12.05 26.23 35.95
N LEU A 11 -12.02 27.12 34.96
CA LEU A 11 -12.18 26.75 33.55
C LEU A 11 -11.21 25.61 33.28
N ALA A 12 -11.80 24.46 32.99
CA ALA A 12 -11.15 23.18 32.83
C ALA A 12 -9.91 23.29 31.92
N ALA A 13 -8.74 23.44 32.53
CA ALA A 13 -7.47 23.01 31.94
C ALA A 13 -7.45 21.48 31.94
N THR A 14 -8.40 20.86 31.24
CA THR A 14 -8.45 19.41 31.09
C THR A 14 -7.50 19.02 29.98
N ILE A 15 -6.31 18.65 30.43
CA ILE A 15 -5.38 17.75 29.77
C ILE A 15 -5.03 18.22 28.35
N ALA A 16 -3.91 18.94 28.27
CA ALA A 16 -3.03 18.92 27.11
C ALA A 16 -2.55 17.47 26.87
N GLY A 17 -3.48 16.61 26.48
CA GLY A 17 -3.24 15.26 26.01
C GLY A 17 -3.19 15.39 24.51
N ILE A 18 -1.98 15.31 23.96
CA ILE A 18 -1.75 15.13 22.54
C ILE A 18 -2.43 13.79 22.21
N VAL A 19 -3.72 13.81 21.89
CA VAL A 19 -4.33 12.69 21.20
C VAL A 19 -3.71 12.79 19.81
N ALA A 20 -2.55 12.15 19.65
CA ALA A 20 -2.07 11.78 18.34
C ALA A 20 -3.17 10.89 17.78
N VAL A 21 -4.11 11.49 17.06
CA VAL A 21 -5.06 10.78 16.23
C VAL A 21 -4.18 9.97 15.31
N ARG A 22 -4.00 8.68 15.62
CA ARG A 22 -3.31 7.76 14.73
C ARG A 22 -4.16 7.77 13.48
N ASP A 23 -3.67 8.43 12.44
CA ASP A 23 -4.31 8.41 11.15
C ASP A 23 -4.36 6.94 10.70
N SER A 24 -5.55 6.35 10.86
CA SER A 24 -5.87 4.96 10.60
C SER A 24 -6.03 4.67 9.10
N SER A 25 -5.75 5.64 8.23
CA SER A 25 -5.84 5.50 6.79
C SER A 25 -4.82 4.50 6.22
N CYS A 26 -3.67 4.32 6.89
CA CYS A 26 -2.60 3.44 6.40
C CYS A 26 -2.55 2.08 7.13
N PRO A 27 -2.70 0.93 6.43
CA PRO A 27 -2.45 -0.36 7.03
C PRO A 27 -0.95 -0.51 7.38
N ARG A 28 -0.65 -0.87 8.63
CA ARG A 28 0.73 -1.15 9.10
C ARG A 28 1.08 -2.64 9.04
N ILE A 29 0.06 -3.48 9.23
CA ILE A 29 0.19 -4.93 9.29
C ILE A 29 -0.72 -5.50 8.21
N CYS A 30 -0.15 -6.34 7.35
CA CYS A 30 -0.89 -7.17 6.41
C CYS A 30 -0.77 -8.60 6.93
N ALA A 31 -1.84 -9.11 7.52
CA ALA A 31 -1.85 -10.48 8.01
C ALA A 31 -1.65 -11.43 6.83
N THR A 32 -0.80 -12.44 7.00
CA THR A 32 -0.49 -13.50 6.04
C THR A 32 -1.65 -14.47 5.78
N GLN A 33 -2.84 -14.20 6.34
CA GLN A 33 -4.04 -15.00 6.14
C GLN A 33 -4.56 -14.77 4.71
N GLY A 34 -3.96 -15.52 3.79
CA GLY A 34 -4.21 -15.44 2.36
C GLY A 34 -3.21 -14.52 1.68
N TYR A 35 -2.28 -15.11 0.92
CA TYR A 35 -1.77 -14.44 -0.27
C TYR A 35 -3.00 -14.13 -1.14
N GLY A 36 -3.58 -12.94 -0.96
CA GLY A 36 -4.57 -12.45 -1.91
C GLY A 36 -3.95 -12.39 -3.29
N ASP A 37 -4.78 -12.35 -4.33
CA ASP A 37 -4.29 -12.23 -5.69
C ASP A 37 -3.35 -11.01 -5.84
N PRO A 38 -2.23 -11.15 -6.58
CA PRO A 38 -1.39 -10.01 -6.91
C PRO A 38 -2.22 -8.94 -7.63
N VAL A 39 -1.96 -7.68 -7.31
CA VAL A 39 -2.70 -6.54 -7.84
C VAL A 39 -1.78 -5.56 -8.55
N CYS A 40 -2.27 -4.94 -9.62
CA CYS A 40 -1.57 -3.88 -10.34
C CYS A 40 -1.92 -2.52 -9.74
N GLY A 41 -0.91 -1.74 -9.33
CA GLY A 41 -1.07 -0.35 -8.93
C GLY A 41 -1.09 0.60 -10.13
N THR A 42 -1.67 1.79 -9.95
CA THR A 42 -1.63 2.89 -10.95
C THR A 42 -0.21 3.40 -11.25
N ASP A 43 0.77 2.98 -10.47
CA ASP A 43 2.21 3.21 -10.64
C ASP A 43 2.89 2.16 -11.53
N GLY A 44 2.14 1.19 -12.07
CA GLY A 44 2.67 0.11 -12.90
C GLY A 44 3.48 -0.92 -12.12
N ILE A 45 3.28 -1.01 -10.80
CA ILE A 45 3.94 -1.99 -9.94
C ILE A 45 2.93 -3.05 -9.50
N ILE A 46 3.35 -4.31 -9.54
CA ILE A 46 2.56 -5.41 -8.98
C ILE A 46 2.87 -5.53 -7.49
N TYR A 47 1.82 -5.50 -6.69
CA TYR A 47 1.88 -5.71 -5.25
C TYR A 47 1.39 -7.12 -4.92
N PRO A 48 1.97 -7.79 -3.90
CA PRO A 48 1.57 -9.15 -3.51
C PRO A 48 0.08 -9.30 -3.20
N ASN A 49 -0.56 -8.24 -2.70
CA ASN A 49 -1.99 -8.16 -2.48
C ASN A 49 -2.41 -6.69 -2.26
N ILE A 50 -3.72 -6.46 -2.13
CA ILE A 50 -4.30 -5.12 -1.91
C ILE A 50 -3.84 -4.46 -0.61
N CYS A 51 -3.57 -5.22 0.45
CA CYS A 51 -3.08 -4.66 1.70
C CYS A 51 -1.66 -4.13 1.53
N GLU A 52 -0.78 -4.92 0.92
CA GLU A 52 0.61 -4.52 0.65
C GLU A 52 0.69 -3.32 -0.30
N LEU A 53 -0.22 -3.21 -1.28
CA LEU A 53 -0.39 -1.98 -2.07
C LEU A 53 -0.66 -0.79 -1.15
N ARG A 54 -1.77 -0.84 -0.40
CA ARG A 54 -2.19 0.28 0.47
C ARG A 54 -1.13 0.65 1.51
N LYS A 55 -0.41 -0.34 2.04
CA LYS A 55 0.65 -0.15 3.04
C LYS A 55 1.86 0.56 2.44
N LYS A 56 2.37 0.10 1.29
CA LYS A 56 3.57 0.67 0.64
C LYS A 56 3.31 2.03 -0.01
N THR A 57 2.07 2.28 -0.43
CA THR A 57 1.70 3.48 -1.18
C THR A 57 0.88 4.49 -0.38
N CYS A 58 0.69 4.26 0.92
CA CYS A 58 -0.12 5.16 1.73
C CYS A 58 0.38 6.61 1.64
N GLY A 59 -0.55 7.56 1.43
CA GLY A 59 -0.24 8.97 1.23
C GLY A 59 0.38 9.33 -0.12
N LYS A 60 0.67 8.35 -0.99
CA LYS A 60 1.30 8.57 -2.32
C LYS A 60 0.31 8.61 -3.48
N GLY A 61 -0.99 8.43 -3.20
CA GLY A 61 -2.06 8.50 -4.22
C GLY A 61 -2.13 7.32 -5.19
N VAL A 62 -1.32 6.27 -5.00
CA VAL A 62 -1.40 5.05 -5.84
C VAL A 62 -2.62 4.23 -5.44
N LYS A 63 -3.39 3.82 -6.43
CA LYS A 63 -4.61 3.00 -6.29
C LYS A 63 -4.47 1.73 -7.13
N LEU A 64 -5.49 0.89 -7.12
CA LEU A 64 -5.61 -0.18 -8.11
C LEU A 64 -5.71 0.42 -9.51
N SER A 65 -4.95 -0.12 -10.45
CA SER A 65 -5.03 0.26 -11.86
C SER A 65 -6.38 -0.18 -12.45
N PRO A 66 -7.13 0.71 -13.11
CA PRO A 66 -8.29 0.31 -13.90
C PRO A 66 -7.89 -0.32 -15.23
N ASP A 67 -6.66 -0.08 -15.71
CA ASP A 67 -6.13 -0.69 -16.92
C ASP A 67 -5.51 -2.05 -16.59
N PRO A 68 -6.09 -3.17 -17.07
CA PRO A 68 -5.54 -4.50 -16.85
C PRO A 68 -4.19 -4.69 -17.55
N ASN A 69 -3.89 -3.90 -18.59
CA ASN A 69 -2.67 -4.05 -19.39
C ASN A 69 -1.46 -3.31 -18.80
N LEU A 70 -1.66 -2.39 -17.85
CA LEU A 70 -0.60 -1.56 -17.29
C LEU A 70 0.56 -2.39 -16.72
N CYS A 71 0.25 -3.51 -16.07
CA CYS A 71 1.24 -4.45 -15.53
C CYS A 71 1.40 -5.72 -16.37
N MET A 72 0.79 -5.78 -17.57
CA MET A 72 0.96 -6.89 -18.53
C MET A 72 2.23 -6.73 -19.37
N ARG A 73 3.04 -5.73 -19.06
CA ARG A 73 4.37 -5.53 -19.62
C ARG A 73 5.19 -4.77 -18.59
N SER A 74 6.47 -5.08 -18.51
CA SER A 74 7.44 -4.21 -17.87
C SER A 74 7.39 -2.82 -18.49
N ALA A 75 6.98 -1.83 -17.71
CA ALA A 75 6.87 -0.45 -18.14
C ALA A 75 8.25 0.05 -18.63
N GLY A 76 8.40 0.22 -19.94
CA GLY A 76 9.68 0.64 -20.56
C GLY A 76 10.51 -0.49 -21.20
N SER A 77 10.06 -1.74 -21.16
CA SER A 77 10.75 -2.85 -21.85
C SER A 77 10.91 -2.56 -23.34
N LYS A 78 12.10 -2.80 -23.89
CA LYS A 78 12.40 -2.72 -25.32
C LYS A 78 11.99 -3.97 -26.10
N CYS A 79 11.58 -5.03 -25.40
CA CYS A 79 11.31 -6.33 -26.02
C CYS A 79 9.94 -6.35 -26.71
N GLU A 80 9.84 -6.90 -27.93
CA GLU A 80 8.54 -7.05 -28.61
C GLU A 80 7.71 -8.20 -28.05
N HIS A 81 8.33 -9.09 -27.28
CA HIS A 81 7.67 -10.27 -26.71
C HIS A 81 6.51 -9.88 -25.79
N ARG A 82 5.38 -10.58 -25.97
CA ARG A 82 4.17 -10.42 -25.15
C ARG A 82 3.97 -11.67 -24.31
N CYS A 83 3.74 -11.46 -23.02
CA CYS A 83 3.50 -12.52 -22.06
C CYS A 83 1.99 -12.70 -21.82
N GLY A 84 1.60 -13.88 -21.35
CA GLY A 84 0.25 -14.13 -20.86
C GLY A 84 -0.03 -13.46 -19.52
N ASN A 85 -1.27 -13.62 -19.06
CA ASN A 85 -1.79 -13.02 -17.82
C ASN A 85 -1.82 -13.99 -16.64
N GLU A 86 -1.02 -15.06 -16.72
CA GLU A 86 -0.93 -16.06 -15.66
C GLU A 86 -0.38 -15.39 -14.40
N LYS A 87 -1.08 -15.55 -13.28
CA LYS A 87 -0.68 -15.04 -11.96
C LYS A 87 0.24 -16.06 -11.28
N ASP A 88 1.52 -16.06 -11.66
CA ASP A 88 2.58 -16.88 -11.05
C ASP A 88 3.72 -15.96 -10.58
N PRO A 89 3.49 -15.18 -9.51
CA PRO A 89 4.33 -14.04 -9.21
C PRO A 89 5.76 -14.45 -8.82
N VAL A 90 6.75 -13.81 -9.46
CA VAL A 90 8.18 -14.01 -9.16
C VAL A 90 8.80 -12.74 -8.60
N CYS A 91 9.80 -12.87 -7.72
CA CYS A 91 10.60 -11.75 -7.23
C CYS A 91 11.84 -11.58 -8.12
N GLY A 92 12.05 -10.38 -8.65
CA GLY A 92 13.29 -9.99 -9.33
C GLY A 92 14.40 -9.67 -8.34
N THR A 93 15.64 -9.62 -8.85
CA THR A 93 16.83 -9.19 -8.08
C THR A 93 16.83 -7.68 -7.79
N ASP A 94 15.98 -6.93 -8.47
CA ASP A 94 15.70 -5.51 -8.25
C ASP A 94 14.68 -5.26 -7.13
N GLY A 95 14.16 -6.32 -6.51
CA GLY A 95 13.17 -6.25 -5.44
C GLY A 95 11.72 -5.99 -5.91
N ARG A 96 11.46 -6.03 -7.22
CA ARG A 96 10.10 -5.92 -7.78
C ARG A 96 9.44 -7.30 -7.90
N THR A 97 8.12 -7.32 -7.76
CA THR A 97 7.30 -8.51 -8.09
C THR A 97 6.84 -8.40 -9.53
N TYR A 98 6.98 -9.48 -10.29
CA TYR A 98 6.53 -9.61 -11.67
C TYR A 98 5.37 -10.60 -11.74
N LEU A 99 4.42 -10.39 -12.68
CA LEU A 99 3.20 -11.21 -12.77
C LEU A 99 3.51 -12.69 -12.98
N ASN A 100 4.53 -12.95 -13.80
CA ASN A 100 5.05 -14.26 -14.12
C ASN A 100 6.51 -14.16 -14.59
N ARG A 101 7.14 -15.33 -14.77
CA ARG A 101 8.52 -15.45 -15.23
C ARG A 101 8.77 -14.78 -16.59
N CYS A 102 7.80 -14.82 -17.50
CA CYS A 102 7.91 -14.18 -18.79
C CYS A 102 8.05 -12.66 -18.63
N MET A 103 7.22 -12.04 -17.77
CA MET A 103 7.32 -10.60 -17.47
C MET A 103 8.69 -10.20 -16.90
N LEU A 104 9.25 -11.02 -15.99
CA LEU A 104 10.60 -10.79 -15.47
C LEU A 104 11.66 -10.84 -16.58
N GLN A 105 11.53 -11.76 -17.53
CA GLN A 105 12.50 -11.91 -18.63
C GLN A 105 12.44 -10.74 -19.61
N VAL A 106 11.25 -10.22 -19.93
CA VAL A 106 11.12 -9.11 -20.88
C VAL A 106 11.58 -7.76 -20.33
N GLU A 107 11.65 -7.58 -19.00
CA GLU A 107 12.29 -6.39 -18.38
C GLU A 107 13.79 -6.34 -18.67
N ILE A 108 14.45 -7.49 -18.78
CA ILE A 108 15.92 -7.59 -18.90
C ILE A 108 16.39 -7.28 -20.34
N CYS A 109 15.47 -7.10 -21.28
CA CYS A 109 15.76 -6.52 -22.59
C CYS A 109 15.93 -4.99 -22.49
#